data_AF-A0A9Q6ELE7-F1
#
_entry.id   AF-A0A9Q6ELE7-F1
#
_cell.length_a   1.000
_cell.length_b   1.000
_cell.length_c   1.000
_cell.angle_alpha   90.00
_cell.angle_beta   90.00
_cell.angle_gamma   90.00
#
_symmetry.space_group_name_H-M   'P 1'
#
loop_
_entity.id
_entity.type
_entity.pdbx_description
1 polymer ?
#
loop_
_entity_poly.entity_id
_entity_poly.type
_entity_poly.pdbx_seq_one_letter_code
_entity_poly.pdbx_strand_id
1 'polypeptide(L)'
;MSGKGFGQRQPTKIDKLVESAVGYCHKRHPEALDQIFDNLPVKLNKQVLDGTVAALKKDIDSLSWLCGYFASEINSTSDNDKSYHPITLLSKLLIKSGMQPFVDFMPYIGCRISILNNEKFEALPPRVQAAVKEAFDVVETSGEEAQRINEALLRELEV
;
A
#
# COMPACT_ATOMS: atom_id res chain seq x y z
N MET A 1 -37.89 -8.73 -11.18
CA MET A 1 -36.89 -8.17 -12.12
C MET A 1 -36.63 -6.74 -11.71
N SER A 2 -35.53 -6.45 -11.01
CA SER A 2 -35.26 -5.11 -10.48
C SER A 2 -34.58 -4.27 -11.55
N GLY A 3 -35.21 -3.15 -11.92
CA GLY A 3 -34.80 -2.28 -13.01
C GLY A 3 -33.45 -1.62 -12.73
N LYS A 4 -32.52 -1.75 -13.68
CA LYS A 4 -31.32 -0.90 -13.75
C LYS A 4 -31.77 0.53 -14.00
N GLY A 5 -31.52 1.42 -13.04
CA GLY A 5 -31.81 2.85 -13.18
C GLY A 5 -31.05 3.44 -14.37
N PHE A 6 -31.79 4.10 -15.27
CA PHE A 6 -31.23 4.95 -16.31
C PHE A 6 -30.40 6.07 -15.64
N GLY A 7 -29.08 6.06 -15.84
CA GLY A 7 -28.18 7.12 -15.37
C GLY A 7 -26.89 6.68 -14.66
N GLN A 8 -26.76 5.40 -14.27
CA GLN A 8 -25.48 4.93 -13.70
C GLN A 8 -24.46 4.69 -14.82
N ARG A 9 -23.33 5.41 -14.75
CA ARG A 9 -22.17 5.19 -15.62
C ARG A 9 -21.77 3.71 -15.50
N GLN A 10 -21.69 3.01 -16.63
CA GLN A 10 -21.24 1.61 -16.62
C GLN A 10 -19.82 1.55 -16.06
N PRO A 11 -19.53 0.61 -15.12
CA PRO A 11 -18.20 0.45 -14.56
C PRO A 11 -17.19 0.20 -15.67
N THR A 12 -16.15 1.01 -15.70
CA THR A 12 -15.01 0.83 -16.59
C THR A 12 -14.24 -0.45 -16.23
N LYS A 13 -13.29 -0.85 -17.09
CA LYS A 13 -12.39 -1.96 -16.76
C LYS A 13 -11.60 -1.70 -15.48
N ILE A 14 -11.19 -0.44 -15.25
CA ILE A 14 -10.47 -0.04 -14.04
C ILE A 14 -11.38 -0.11 -12.82
N ASP A 15 -12.63 0.35 -12.92
CA ASP A 15 -13.57 0.28 -11.79
C ASP A 15 -13.79 -1.16 -11.32
N LYS A 16 -13.87 -2.12 -12.26
CA LYS A 16 -13.98 -3.55 -11.94
C LYS A 16 -12.71 -4.12 -11.29
N LEU A 17 -11.54 -3.69 -11.75
CA LEU A 17 -10.26 -4.10 -11.16
C LEU A 17 -10.10 -3.54 -9.74
N VAL A 18 -10.48 -2.28 -9.52
CA VAL A 18 -10.54 -1.65 -8.19
C VAL A 18 -11.49 -2.41 -7.28
N GLU A 19 -12.72 -2.68 -7.74
CA GLU A 19 -13.70 -3.46 -6.96
C GLU A 19 -13.16 -4.86 -6.61
N SER A 20 -12.47 -5.51 -7.54
CA SER A 20 -11.86 -6.82 -7.32
C SER A 20 -10.71 -6.74 -6.30
N ALA A 21 -9.79 -5.78 -6.47
CA ALA A 21 -8.67 -5.57 -5.55
C ALA A 21 -9.16 -5.25 -4.13
N VAL A 22 -10.17 -4.38 -3.99
CA VAL A 22 -10.85 -4.12 -2.72
C VAL A 22 -11.43 -5.41 -2.12
N GLY A 23 -12.14 -6.20 -2.94
CA GLY A 23 -12.68 -7.50 -2.53
C GLY A 23 -11.60 -8.48 -2.05
N TYR A 24 -10.44 -8.50 -2.70
CA TYR A 24 -9.31 -9.35 -2.32
C TYR A 24 -8.59 -8.85 -1.08
N CYS A 25 -8.52 -7.54 -0.85
CA CYS A 25 -8.04 -6.97 0.41
C CYS A 25 -8.92 -7.40 1.59
N HIS A 26 -10.25 -7.31 1.46
CA HIS A 26 -11.17 -7.76 2.51
C HIS A 26 -11.04 -9.26 2.81
N LYS A 27 -10.80 -10.07 1.77
CA LYS A 27 -10.61 -11.52 1.89
C LYS A 27 -9.19 -11.91 2.28
N ARG A 28 -8.26 -10.96 2.29
CA ARG A 28 -6.83 -11.14 2.55
C ARG A 28 -6.22 -12.23 1.64
N HIS A 29 -6.49 -12.10 0.34
CA HIS A 29 -6.14 -13.09 -0.68
C HIS A 29 -4.99 -12.58 -1.57
N PRO A 30 -3.72 -12.78 -1.17
CA PRO A 30 -2.56 -12.21 -1.84
C PRO A 30 -2.41 -12.70 -3.29
N GLU A 31 -2.65 -13.98 -3.55
CA GLU A 31 -2.48 -14.60 -4.87
C GLU A 31 -3.45 -14.02 -5.91
N ALA A 32 -4.63 -13.56 -5.46
CA ALA A 32 -5.60 -12.89 -6.33
C ALA A 32 -5.21 -11.43 -6.59
N LEU A 33 -4.47 -10.80 -5.67
CA LEU A 33 -3.86 -9.49 -5.90
C LEU A 33 -2.68 -9.59 -6.86
N ASP A 34 -1.86 -10.65 -6.79
CA ASP A 34 -0.77 -10.92 -7.72
C ASP A 34 -1.28 -11.01 -9.16
N GLN A 35 -2.41 -11.71 -9.36
CA GLN A 35 -3.08 -11.79 -10.66
C GLN A 35 -3.46 -10.42 -11.24
N ILE A 36 -3.68 -9.41 -10.39
CA ILE A 36 -3.94 -8.03 -10.80
C ILE A 36 -2.62 -7.29 -10.99
N PHE A 37 -1.79 -7.21 -9.94
CA PHE A 37 -0.65 -6.30 -9.90
C PHE A 37 0.57 -6.79 -10.67
N ASP A 38 0.75 -8.09 -10.88
CA ASP A 38 1.89 -8.61 -11.66
C ASP A 38 1.65 -8.55 -13.17
N ASN A 39 0.39 -8.53 -13.60
CA ASN A 39 0.02 -8.68 -15.02
C ASN A 39 -0.36 -7.35 -15.70
N LEU A 40 -0.47 -6.26 -14.95
CA LEU A 40 -0.88 -4.97 -15.47
C LEU A 40 0.32 -4.07 -15.79
N PRO A 41 0.27 -3.31 -16.91
CA PRO A 41 1.24 -2.25 -17.16
C PRO A 41 1.28 -1.23 -16.01
N VAL A 42 2.46 -0.70 -15.70
CA VAL A 42 2.72 0.24 -14.58
C VAL A 42 1.68 1.35 -14.46
N LYS A 43 1.29 1.98 -15.58
CA LYS A 43 0.30 3.06 -15.59
C LYS A 43 -1.09 2.62 -15.14
N LEU A 44 -1.51 1.40 -15.51
CA LEU A 44 -2.80 0.85 -15.09
C LEU A 44 -2.74 0.37 -13.63
N ASN A 45 -1.61 -0.22 -13.22
CA ASN A 45 -1.36 -0.58 -11.83
C ASN A 45 -1.51 0.61 -10.90
N LYS A 46 -0.91 1.76 -11.25
CA LYS A 46 -1.05 2.98 -10.47
C LYS A 46 -2.52 3.41 -10.34
N GLN A 47 -3.29 3.39 -11.43
CA GLN A 47 -4.72 3.74 -11.39
C GLN A 47 -5.54 2.78 -10.50
N VAL A 48 -5.26 1.48 -10.58
CA VAL A 48 -5.94 0.47 -9.76
C VAL A 48 -5.54 0.62 -8.29
N LEU A 49 -4.27 0.85 -7.99
CA LEU A 49 -3.77 1.08 -6.64
C LEU A 49 -4.39 2.34 -6.03
N ASP A 50 -4.33 3.48 -6.74
CA ASP A 50 -4.91 4.75 -6.28
C ASP A 50 -6.42 4.60 -6.02
N GLY A 51 -7.13 3.91 -6.91
CA GLY A 51 -8.55 3.62 -6.76
C GLY A 51 -8.84 2.70 -5.55
N THR A 52 -8.01 1.68 -5.34
CA THR A 52 -8.14 0.74 -4.22
C THR A 52 -7.88 1.44 -2.89
N VAL A 53 -6.82 2.25 -2.79
CA VAL A 53 -6.51 3.07 -1.61
C VAL A 53 -7.64 4.05 -1.31
N ALA A 54 -8.18 4.71 -2.34
CA ALA A 54 -9.31 5.63 -2.16
C ALA A 54 -10.56 4.91 -1.66
N ALA A 55 -10.86 3.73 -2.19
CA ALA A 55 -12.02 2.92 -1.78
C ALA A 55 -11.88 2.38 -0.35
N LEU A 56 -10.66 2.00 0.05
CA LEU A 56 -10.36 1.48 1.40
C LEU A 56 -10.04 2.57 2.43
N LYS A 57 -10.13 3.85 2.09
CA LYS A 57 -9.72 4.97 2.97
C LYS A 57 -10.33 4.93 4.39
N LYS A 58 -11.55 4.38 4.52
CA LYS A 58 -12.24 4.22 5.81
C LYS A 58 -12.02 2.85 6.46
N ASP A 59 -11.53 1.86 5.71
CA ASP A 59 -11.17 0.54 6.22
C ASP A 59 -9.65 0.48 6.43
N ILE A 60 -9.23 1.01 7.58
CA ILE A 60 -7.82 1.04 7.97
C ILE A 60 -7.24 -0.37 8.07
N ASP A 61 -8.03 -1.38 8.43
CA ASP A 61 -7.53 -2.74 8.59
C ASP A 61 -7.09 -3.31 7.24
N SER A 62 -8.00 -3.31 6.27
CA SER A 62 -7.72 -3.76 4.90
C SER A 62 -6.66 -2.91 4.22
N LEU A 63 -6.67 -1.59 4.44
CA LEU A 63 -5.67 -0.70 3.86
C LEU A 63 -4.27 -0.94 4.46
N SER A 64 -4.18 -1.19 5.77
CA SER A 64 -2.91 -1.53 6.42
C SER A 64 -2.41 -2.91 5.99
N TRP A 65 -3.32 -3.88 5.78
CA TRP A 65 -3.00 -5.19 5.26
C TRP A 65 -2.47 -5.11 3.82
N LEU A 66 -3.09 -4.28 2.97
CA LEU A 66 -2.60 -3.99 1.62
C LEU A 66 -1.18 -3.42 1.65
N CYS A 67 -0.87 -2.54 2.60
CA CYS A 67 0.50 -2.07 2.79
C CYS A 67 1.45 -3.20 3.18
N GLY A 68 0.98 -4.09 4.06
CA GLY A 68 1.64 -5.36 4.37
C GLY A 68 1.99 -6.09 3.09
N TYR A 69 0.99 -6.48 2.28
CA TYR A 69 1.10 -7.16 0.98
C TYR A 69 2.17 -6.53 0.06
N PHE A 70 2.15 -5.21 -0.13
CA PHE A 70 3.13 -4.55 -1.01
C PHE A 70 4.57 -4.56 -0.47
N ALA A 71 4.77 -4.68 0.84
CA ALA A 71 6.10 -4.89 1.42
C ALA A 71 6.47 -6.37 1.55
N SER A 72 5.56 -7.27 1.15
CA SER A 72 5.38 -8.52 1.85
C SER A 72 6.25 -9.68 1.39
N GLU A 73 6.53 -10.48 2.40
CA GLU A 73 6.73 -11.93 2.40
C GLU A 73 5.38 -12.70 2.47
N ILE A 74 4.23 -12.06 2.17
CA ILE A 74 2.87 -12.64 2.26
C ILE A 74 2.57 -13.26 0.90
N ASN A 75 3.06 -14.49 0.72
CA ASN A 75 2.84 -15.27 -0.50
C ASN A 75 1.60 -16.16 -0.41
N SER A 76 1.00 -16.28 0.77
CA SER A 76 -0.14 -17.16 1.00
C SER A 76 -1.13 -16.63 2.03
N THR A 77 -2.37 -17.12 1.96
CA THR A 77 -3.39 -16.83 3.00
C THR A 77 -2.93 -17.25 4.40
N SER A 78 -2.13 -18.33 4.54
CA SER A 78 -1.60 -18.74 5.85
C SER A 78 -0.58 -17.77 6.44
N ASP A 79 0.16 -17.03 5.60
CA ASP A 79 1.07 -16.00 6.09
C ASP A 79 0.31 -14.90 6.81
N ASN A 80 -0.92 -14.60 6.38
CA ASN A 80 -1.77 -13.61 7.01
C ASN A 80 -2.22 -13.99 8.45
N ASP A 81 -2.19 -15.27 8.82
CA ASP A 81 -2.50 -15.73 10.19
C ASP A 81 -1.29 -15.65 11.14
N LYS A 82 -0.10 -15.30 10.64
CA LYS A 82 1.08 -15.07 11.49
C LYS A 82 0.79 -13.96 12.50
N SER A 83 1.17 -14.21 13.75
CA SER A 83 0.94 -13.31 14.87
C SER A 83 1.64 -11.96 14.75
N TYR A 84 2.62 -11.82 13.85
CA TYR A 84 3.42 -10.62 13.70
C TYR A 84 3.60 -10.23 12.22
N HIS A 85 2.93 -9.13 11.83
CA HIS A 85 3.08 -8.46 10.54
C HIS A 85 3.58 -7.04 10.77
N PRO A 86 4.90 -6.82 10.85
CA PRO A 86 5.46 -5.53 11.26
C PRO A 86 4.96 -4.39 10.38
N ILE A 87 4.95 -4.58 9.05
CA ILE A 87 4.51 -3.54 8.13
C ILE A 87 3.02 -3.26 8.22
N THR A 88 2.18 -4.27 8.37
CA THR A 88 0.74 -4.07 8.58
C THR A 88 0.50 -3.25 9.84
N LEU A 89 1.17 -3.57 10.94
CA LEU A 89 1.02 -2.87 12.21
C LEU A 89 1.51 -1.41 12.14
N LEU A 90 2.70 -1.19 11.56
CA LEU A 90 3.28 0.15 11.41
C LEU A 90 2.47 1.02 10.45
N SER A 91 2.02 0.45 9.33
CA SER A 91 1.13 1.14 8.39
C SER A 91 -0.18 1.52 9.07
N LYS A 92 -0.76 0.62 9.86
CA LYS A 92 -1.97 0.90 10.66
C LYS A 92 -1.76 2.06 11.63
N LEU A 93 -0.61 2.11 12.29
CA LEU A 93 -0.24 3.21 13.20
C LEU A 93 -0.11 4.55 12.46
N LEU A 94 0.62 4.56 11.34
CA LEU A 94 0.82 5.75 10.50
C LEU A 94 -0.51 6.27 9.94
N ILE A 95 -1.36 5.38 9.41
CA ILE A 95 -2.69 5.73 8.88
C ILE A 95 -3.57 6.34 9.96
N LYS A 96 -3.63 5.72 11.15
CA LYS A 96 -4.37 6.28 12.30
C LYS A 96 -3.85 7.64 12.75
N SER A 97 -2.56 7.89 12.53
CA SER A 97 -1.91 9.16 12.84
C SER A 97 -2.05 10.20 11.71
N GLY A 98 -2.85 9.89 10.68
CA GLY A 98 -3.20 10.82 9.60
C GLY A 98 -2.27 10.77 8.38
N MET A 99 -1.33 9.83 8.32
CA MET A 99 -0.50 9.61 7.14
C MET A 99 -1.26 8.81 6.08
N GLN A 100 -1.05 9.15 4.81
CA GLN A 100 -1.66 8.46 3.68
C GLN A 100 -0.67 7.47 3.04
N PRO A 101 -1.07 6.20 2.84
CA PRO A 101 -0.25 5.22 2.13
C PRO A 101 0.02 5.66 0.69
N PHE A 102 1.20 5.34 0.19
CA PHE A 102 1.71 5.66 -1.15
C PHE A 102 1.80 7.16 -1.47
N VAL A 103 1.61 8.02 -0.47
CA VAL A 103 1.72 9.49 -0.59
C VAL A 103 2.64 10.04 0.48
N ASP A 104 2.35 9.76 1.75
CA ASP A 104 3.16 10.23 2.88
C ASP A 104 4.18 9.18 3.34
N PHE A 105 3.89 7.91 3.10
CA PHE A 105 4.81 6.80 3.30
C PHE A 105 4.49 5.71 2.28
N MET A 106 5.44 4.82 1.99
CA MET A 106 5.19 3.65 1.17
C MET A 106 5.77 2.38 1.80
N PRO A 107 5.05 1.25 1.74
CA PRO A 107 5.66 -0.05 1.97
C PRO A 107 6.78 -0.29 0.94
N TYR A 108 7.86 -0.92 1.38
CA TYR A 108 9.02 -1.25 0.55
C TYR A 108 9.43 -2.70 0.79
N ILE A 109 10.08 -3.29 -0.22
CA ILE A 109 10.50 -4.69 -0.22
C ILE A 109 11.35 -5.03 1.01
N GLY A 110 11.26 -6.29 1.45
CA GLY A 110 12.00 -6.79 2.61
C GLY A 110 11.44 -6.28 3.94
N CYS A 111 10.11 -6.16 4.06
CA CYS A 111 9.42 -5.70 5.27
C CYS A 111 9.87 -4.31 5.74
N ARG A 112 9.91 -3.32 4.82
CA ARG A 112 10.32 -1.94 5.11
C ARG A 112 9.19 -0.93 4.86
N ILE A 113 9.29 0.25 5.48
CA ILE A 113 8.48 1.43 5.14
C ILE A 113 9.42 2.59 4.84
N SER A 114 9.20 3.27 3.73
CA SER A 114 9.86 4.54 3.42
C SER A 114 8.92 5.69 3.76
N ILE A 115 9.40 6.68 4.51
CA ILE A 115 8.68 7.94 4.72
C ILE A 115 8.93 8.83 3.50
N LEU A 116 7.85 9.30 2.87
CA LEU A 116 7.90 10.15 1.69
C LEU A 116 7.64 11.62 2.03
N ASN A 117 6.87 11.86 3.09
CA ASN A 117 6.54 13.19 3.59
C ASN A 117 7.13 13.38 4.99
N ASN A 118 8.40 13.80 5.03
CA ASN A 118 9.14 13.98 6.28
C ASN A 118 8.53 15.06 7.17
N GLU A 119 8.09 16.18 6.60
CA GLU A 119 7.46 17.28 7.35
C GLU A 119 6.22 16.78 8.12
N LYS A 120 5.37 16.00 7.45
CA LYS A 120 4.17 15.44 8.07
C LYS A 120 4.50 14.37 9.11
N PHE A 121 5.55 13.59 8.87
CA PHE A 121 6.03 12.59 9.84
C PHE A 121 6.61 13.24 11.11
N GLU A 122 7.42 14.31 10.95
CA GLU A 122 7.99 15.08 12.06
C GLU A 122 6.93 15.81 12.89
N ALA A 123 5.79 16.15 12.28
CA ALA A 123 4.63 16.71 12.98
C ALA A 123 3.83 15.67 13.79
N LEU A 124 4.08 14.36 13.65
CA LEU A 124 3.38 13.32 14.41
C LEU A 124 3.80 13.33 15.88
N PRO A 125 2.98 12.76 16.79
CA PRO A 125 3.36 12.64 18.19
C PRO A 125 4.71 11.91 18.37
N PRO A 126 5.59 12.35 19.29
CA PRO A 126 6.93 11.75 19.47
C PRO A 126 6.91 10.24 19.70
N ARG A 127 5.86 9.73 20.37
CA ARG A 127 5.68 8.29 20.59
C ARG A 127 5.45 7.50 19.30
N VAL A 128 4.76 8.10 18.33
CA VAL A 128 4.51 7.48 17.01
C VAL A 128 5.81 7.47 16.20
N GLN A 129 6.54 8.58 16.20
CA GLN A 129 7.85 8.66 15.53
C GLN A 129 8.84 7.65 16.11
N ALA A 130 8.91 7.56 17.44
CA ALA A 130 9.77 6.60 18.13
C ALA A 130 9.41 5.15 17.78
N ALA A 131 8.13 4.77 17.79
CA ALA A 131 7.71 3.42 17.45
C ALA A 131 8.05 3.02 16.01
N VAL A 132 7.98 3.97 15.07
CA VAL A 132 8.37 3.74 13.68
C VAL A 132 9.90 3.63 13.56
N LYS A 133 10.65 4.54 14.19
CA LYS A 133 12.12 4.51 14.20
C LYS A 133 12.70 3.30 14.95
N GLU A 134 12.04 2.80 15.99
CA GLU A 134 12.46 1.61 16.74
C GLU A 134 12.26 0.33 15.93
N ALA A 135 11.20 0.27 15.13
CA ALA A 135 10.95 -0.86 14.23
C ALA A 135 11.90 -0.90 13.02
N PHE A 136 12.61 0.20 12.75
CA PHE A 136 13.58 0.34 11.67
C PHE A 136 14.87 0.89 12.26
N ASP A 137 15.77 0.04 12.76
CA ASP A 137 17.16 0.45 13.03
C ASP A 137 17.64 1.34 11.88
N VAL A 138 17.78 2.62 12.19
CA VAL A 138 17.63 3.72 11.23
C VAL A 138 18.78 3.69 10.24
N VAL A 139 18.56 3.20 9.02
CA VAL A 139 19.36 3.67 7.89
C VAL A 139 18.69 4.97 7.43
N GLU A 140 19.18 6.07 8.00
CA GLU A 140 18.97 7.41 7.47
C GLU A 140 19.56 7.46 6.05
N THR A 141 18.83 6.94 5.06
CA THR A 141 19.15 7.22 3.66
C THR A 141 18.79 8.68 3.42
N SER A 142 19.83 9.52 3.36
CA SER A 142 19.74 10.92 2.95
C SER A 142 18.88 11.08 1.68
N GLY A 143 18.27 12.26 1.48
CA GLY A 143 17.41 12.50 0.31
C GLY A 143 18.05 12.14 -1.04
N GLU A 144 19.38 12.26 -1.15
CA GLU A 144 20.15 11.87 -2.34
C GLU A 144 20.23 10.35 -2.56
N GLU A 145 20.13 9.55 -1.49
CA GLU A 145 20.21 8.10 -1.54
C GLU A 145 18.84 7.49 -1.88
N ALA A 146 17.75 8.07 -1.36
CA ALA A 146 16.40 7.77 -1.81
C ALA A 146 16.20 8.13 -3.31
N GLN A 147 16.81 9.23 -3.76
CA GLN A 147 16.78 9.65 -5.16
C GLN A 147 17.61 8.71 -6.06
N ARG A 148 18.78 8.25 -5.60
CA ARG A 148 19.58 7.23 -6.28
C ARG A 148 18.88 5.87 -6.37
N ILE A 149 18.17 5.45 -5.32
CA ILE A 149 17.38 4.21 -5.32
C ILE A 149 16.20 4.33 -6.30
N ASN A 150 15.50 5.47 -6.31
CA ASN A 150 14.42 5.73 -7.27
C ASN A 150 14.92 5.77 -8.72
N GLU A 151 16.07 6.38 -8.98
CA GLU A 151 16.68 6.38 -10.32
C GLU A 151 17.16 5.00 -10.75
N ALA A 152 17.69 4.19 -9.83
CA ALA A 152 18.08 2.82 -10.11
C ALA A 152 16.86 1.94 -10.45
N LEU A 153 15.75 2.09 -9.72
CA LEU A 153 14.49 1.41 -10.00
C LEU A 153 13.87 1.84 -11.34
N LEU A 154 13.92 3.13 -11.68
CA LEU A 154 13.45 3.62 -12.98
C LEU A 154 14.25 3.03 -14.14
N ARG A 155 15.56 2.85 -13.99
CA ARG A 155 16.42 2.23 -15.01
C ARG A 155 16.14 0.74 -15.20
N GLU A 156 15.82 0.02 -14.13
CA GLU A 156 15.43 -1.41 -14.23
C GLU A 156 14.07 -1.60 -14.92
N LEU A 157 13.18 -0.60 -14.83
CA LEU A 157 11.86 -0.61 -15.48
C LEU A 157 11.87 -0.12 -16.95
N GLU A 158 13.01 0.35 -17.44
CA GLU A 158 13.22 0.80 -18.83
C GLU A 158 13.84 -0.28 -19.75
N VAL A 159 13.97 -1.52 -19.27
CA VAL A 159 14.43 -2.70 -20.04
C VAL A 159 13.25 -3.53 -20.55
#